data_AF-A0A6G6GMM6-F1
#
_entry.id   AF-A0A6G6GMM6-F1
#
_cell.length_a   1.000
_cell.length_b   1.000
_cell.length_c   1.000
_cell.angle_alpha   90.00
_cell.angle_beta   90.00
_cell.angle_gamma   90.00
#
_symmetry.space_group_name_H-M   'P 1'
#
loop_
_entity.id
_entity.type
_entity.pdbx_description
1 polymer ?
#
loop_
_entity_poly.entity_id
_entity_poly.type
_entity_poly.pdbx_seq_one_letter_code
_entity_poly.pdbx_strand_id
1 'polypeptide(L)'
;MKAIIIVLLAIIVAILGYNFYTSWHRFHPPNYHYTPTVEVPENHADKSLLLAYYEAVEKLNGYVITQWSANSIDVRNPEDDDDATNAAVLTYASKLATVKYYEGQLTTTEVKKTTSKTPSEKEKRKKLIEKMFYANQNDNAFKLGEKNALIFEVQRILIEKGEAVSHDGLYRIETQTALKNFEAKNNLFPDGKLDALTLDALLK
;
A
#
# COMPACT_ATOMS: atom_id res chain seq x y z
N MET A 1 -27.34 -40.91 -50.47
CA MET A 1 -27.43 -41.37 -49.07
C MET A 1 -26.07 -41.37 -48.36
N LYS A 2 -25.03 -42.07 -48.85
CA LYS A 2 -23.70 -42.10 -48.21
C LYS A 2 -23.04 -40.71 -48.04
N ALA A 3 -23.12 -39.85 -49.06
CA ALA A 3 -22.56 -38.49 -48.98
C ALA A 3 -23.22 -37.61 -47.90
N ILE A 4 -24.54 -37.70 -47.73
CA ILE A 4 -25.29 -36.97 -46.71
C ILE A 4 -24.88 -37.44 -45.31
N ILE A 5 -24.68 -38.76 -45.12
CA ILE A 5 -24.21 -39.34 -43.86
C ILE A 5 -22.80 -38.85 -43.52
N ILE A 6 -21.89 -38.80 -44.51
CA ILE A 6 -20.52 -38.30 -44.30
C ILE A 6 -20.52 -36.83 -43.88
N VAL A 7 -21.34 -35.99 -44.53
CA VAL A 7 -21.48 -34.56 -44.17
C VAL A 7 -22.04 -34.39 -42.76
N LEU A 8 -23.07 -35.16 -42.38
CA LEU A 8 -23.62 -35.13 -41.03
C LEU A 8 -22.60 -35.56 -39.98
N LEU A 9 -21.81 -36.61 -40.25
CA LEU A 9 -20.73 -37.04 -39.35
C LEU A 9 -19.66 -35.95 -39.20
N ALA A 10 -19.29 -35.26 -40.28
CA ALA A 10 -18.33 -34.16 -40.23
C ALA A 10 -18.85 -33.00 -39.36
N ILE A 11 -20.14 -32.65 -39.47
CA ILE A 11 -20.77 -31.61 -38.62
C ILE A 11 -20.74 -32.02 -37.14
N ILE A 12 -21.10 -33.27 -36.83
CA ILE A 12 -21.08 -33.77 -35.45
C ILE A 12 -19.66 -33.70 -34.87
N VAL A 13 -18.65 -34.14 -35.63
CA VAL A 13 -17.25 -34.08 -35.20
C VAL A 13 -16.81 -32.63 -34.98
N ALA A 14 -17.22 -31.70 -35.84
CA ALA A 14 -16.91 -30.27 -35.67
C ALA A 14 -17.52 -29.70 -34.37
N ILE A 15 -18.79 -30.03 -34.07
CA ILE A 15 -19.46 -29.59 -32.84
C ILE A 15 -18.76 -30.17 -31.59
N LEU A 16 -18.42 -31.46 -31.61
CA LEU A 16 -17.70 -32.10 -30.50
C LEU A 16 -16.32 -31.47 -30.30
N GLY A 17 -15.59 -31.23 -31.39
CA GLY A 17 -14.28 -30.58 -31.35
C GLY A 17 -14.36 -29.16 -30.77
N TYR A 18 -15.35 -28.37 -31.17
CA TYR A 18 -15.56 -27.03 -30.63
C TYR A 18 -15.92 -27.04 -29.14
N ASN A 19 -16.82 -27.92 -28.70
CA ASN A 19 -17.19 -28.05 -27.28
C ASN A 19 -16.00 -28.50 -26.42
N PHE A 20 -15.19 -29.41 -26.95
CA PHE A 20 -13.97 -29.84 -26.27
C PHE A 20 -12.95 -28.69 -26.18
N TYR A 21 -12.73 -27.97 -27.27
CA TYR A 21 -11.82 -26.83 -27.32
C TYR A 21 -12.22 -25.73 -26.34
N THR A 22 -13.49 -25.32 -26.35
CA THR A 22 -14.02 -24.27 -25.45
C THR A 22 -13.91 -24.68 -23.98
N SER A 23 -14.27 -25.93 -23.66
CA SER A 23 -14.13 -26.47 -22.30
C SER A 23 -12.66 -26.52 -21.87
N TRP A 24 -11.78 -26.96 -22.76
CA TRP A 24 -10.35 -27.02 -22.46
C TRP A 24 -9.78 -25.61 -22.22
N HIS A 25 -10.05 -24.66 -23.10
CA HIS A 25 -9.58 -23.28 -23.00
C HIS A 25 -10.05 -22.59 -21.71
N ARG A 26 -11.29 -22.84 -21.31
CA ARG A 26 -11.89 -22.33 -20.06
C ARG A 26 -11.13 -22.76 -18.80
N PHE A 27 -10.54 -23.95 -18.78
CA PHE A 27 -9.82 -24.48 -17.61
C PHE A 27 -8.30 -24.41 -17.74
N HIS A 28 -7.78 -23.90 -18.86
CA HIS A 28 -6.34 -23.80 -19.12
C HIS A 28 -5.96 -22.37 -19.59
N PRO A 29 -6.19 -21.33 -18.75
CA PRO A 29 -5.83 -19.96 -19.10
C PRO A 29 -4.31 -19.83 -19.33
N PRO A 30 -3.88 -19.17 -20.42
CA PRO A 30 -2.47 -18.94 -20.67
C PRO A 30 -1.88 -17.95 -19.64
N ASN A 31 -0.69 -18.27 -19.14
CA ASN A 31 0.13 -17.40 -18.29
C ASN A 31 -0.63 -16.78 -17.10
N TYR A 32 -1.55 -17.51 -16.45
CA TYR A 32 -2.40 -16.94 -15.40
C TYR A 32 -1.64 -16.60 -14.11
N HIS A 33 -0.50 -17.23 -13.89
CA HIS A 33 0.34 -16.95 -12.73
C HIS A 33 0.95 -15.56 -12.82
N TYR A 34 0.81 -14.81 -11.74
CA TYR A 34 1.51 -13.56 -11.55
C TYR A 34 3.03 -13.80 -11.52
N THR A 35 3.75 -13.07 -12.38
CA THR A 35 5.22 -13.07 -12.43
C THR A 35 5.75 -11.85 -11.68
N PRO A 36 6.50 -12.03 -10.59
CA PRO A 36 7.13 -10.92 -9.88
C PRO A 36 8.07 -10.13 -10.80
N THR A 37 8.09 -8.81 -10.66
CA THR A 37 9.02 -7.92 -11.40
C THR A 37 10.39 -7.84 -10.74
N VAL A 38 10.55 -8.43 -9.57
CA VAL A 38 11.69 -8.32 -8.67
C VAL A 38 11.95 -9.68 -8.02
N GLU A 39 13.22 -10.00 -7.78
CA GLU A 39 13.60 -11.25 -7.14
C GLU A 39 13.26 -11.16 -5.65
N VAL A 40 12.26 -11.93 -5.22
CA VAL A 40 11.85 -11.99 -3.81
C VAL A 40 12.68 -13.06 -3.12
N PRO A 41 13.44 -12.73 -2.05
CA PRO A 41 14.31 -13.69 -1.39
C PRO A 41 13.51 -14.81 -0.73
N GLU A 42 13.85 -16.07 -1.02
CA GLU A 42 13.21 -17.26 -0.43
C GLU A 42 13.30 -17.32 1.11
N ASN A 43 14.25 -16.61 1.71
CA ASN A 43 14.50 -16.61 3.16
C ASN A 43 14.62 -15.19 3.73
N HIS A 44 13.51 -14.45 3.70
CA HIS A 44 13.42 -13.11 4.30
C HIS A 44 13.39 -13.17 5.85
N ALA A 45 14.04 -12.21 6.51
CA ALA A 45 14.11 -12.14 7.98
C ALA A 45 12.72 -12.00 8.63
N ASP A 46 11.81 -11.28 7.98
CA ASP A 46 10.41 -11.22 8.34
C ASP A 46 9.61 -12.29 7.56
N LYS A 47 9.47 -13.47 8.17
CA LYS A 47 8.73 -14.61 7.60
C LYS A 47 7.23 -14.33 7.50
N SER A 48 6.69 -13.50 8.39
CA SER A 48 5.28 -13.14 8.39
C SER A 48 4.95 -12.26 7.17
N LEU A 49 5.82 -11.30 6.86
CA LEU A 49 5.71 -10.47 5.65
C LEU A 49 5.83 -11.31 4.38
N LEU A 50 6.79 -12.24 4.35
CA LEU A 50 6.99 -13.14 3.21
C LEU A 50 5.76 -14.06 2.99
N LEU A 51 5.18 -14.60 4.07
CA LEU A 51 3.94 -15.36 3.99
C LEU A 51 2.78 -14.50 3.46
N ALA A 52 2.61 -13.28 3.98
CA ALA A 52 1.56 -12.36 3.54
C ALA A 52 1.67 -12.02 2.04
N TYR A 53 2.90 -11.88 1.53
CA TYR A 53 3.16 -11.74 0.10
C TYR A 53 2.69 -12.95 -0.70
N TYR A 54 3.13 -14.16 -0.33
CA TYR A 54 2.72 -15.38 -1.05
C TYR A 54 1.20 -15.58 -1.01
N GLU A 55 0.56 -15.33 0.13
CA GLU A 55 -0.91 -15.37 0.22
C GLU A 55 -1.57 -14.36 -0.73
N ALA A 56 -1.02 -13.14 -0.84
CA ALA A 56 -1.56 -12.13 -1.74
C ALA A 56 -1.42 -12.55 -3.21
N VAL A 57 -0.29 -13.15 -3.58
CA VAL A 57 -0.06 -13.71 -4.92
C VAL A 57 -1.06 -14.83 -5.23
N GLU A 58 -1.26 -15.77 -4.33
CA GLU A 58 -2.23 -16.86 -4.52
C GLU A 58 -3.67 -16.34 -4.60
N LYS A 59 -4.03 -15.34 -3.80
CA LYS A 59 -5.35 -14.68 -3.86
C LYS A 59 -5.56 -13.93 -5.18
N LEU A 60 -4.51 -13.37 -5.77
CA LEU A 60 -4.54 -12.72 -7.08
C LEU A 60 -4.71 -13.77 -8.20
N ASN A 61 -3.85 -14.79 -8.21
CA ASN A 61 -3.88 -15.88 -9.19
C ASN A 61 -5.22 -16.61 -9.19
N GLY A 62 -5.70 -17.00 -8.00
CA GLY A 62 -6.99 -17.65 -7.85
C GLY A 62 -8.15 -16.78 -8.34
N TYR A 63 -8.07 -15.46 -8.16
CA TYR A 63 -9.07 -14.55 -8.70
C TYR A 63 -9.05 -14.51 -10.23
N VAL A 64 -7.87 -14.42 -10.86
CA VAL A 64 -7.72 -14.46 -12.33
C VAL A 64 -8.30 -15.75 -12.89
N ILE A 65 -7.96 -16.91 -12.32
CA ILE A 65 -8.50 -18.21 -12.74
C ILE A 65 -10.02 -18.24 -12.58
N THR A 66 -10.54 -17.73 -11.47
CA THR A 66 -11.99 -17.74 -11.20
C THR A 66 -12.74 -16.87 -12.20
N GLN A 67 -12.26 -15.66 -12.48
CA GLN A 67 -12.92 -14.77 -13.45
C GLN A 67 -12.87 -15.35 -14.87
N TRP A 68 -11.73 -15.89 -15.27
CA TRP A 68 -11.57 -16.55 -16.57
C TRP A 68 -12.49 -17.77 -16.71
N SER A 69 -12.42 -18.69 -15.75
CA SER A 69 -13.12 -19.97 -15.85
C SER A 69 -14.60 -19.87 -15.49
N ALA A 70 -15.01 -19.08 -14.50
CA ALA A 70 -16.40 -19.02 -14.08
C ALA A 70 -17.20 -17.99 -14.89
N ASN A 71 -16.59 -16.84 -15.17
CA ASN A 71 -17.28 -15.68 -15.71
C ASN A 71 -16.87 -15.32 -17.14
N SER A 72 -15.90 -16.04 -17.73
CA SER A 72 -15.35 -15.73 -19.06
C SER A 72 -14.74 -14.33 -19.16
N ILE A 73 -14.22 -13.80 -18.04
CA ILE A 73 -13.61 -12.45 -17.98
C ILE A 73 -12.09 -12.60 -17.83
N ASP A 74 -11.32 -12.11 -18.82
CA ASP A 74 -9.90 -11.87 -18.65
C ASP A 74 -9.66 -10.50 -18.02
N VAL A 75 -9.56 -10.46 -16.69
CA VAL A 75 -9.34 -9.22 -15.93
C VAL A 75 -8.02 -8.49 -16.25
N ARG A 76 -7.10 -9.13 -16.98
CA ARG A 76 -5.81 -8.54 -17.38
C ARG A 76 -5.88 -7.92 -18.77
N ASN A 77 -6.78 -8.41 -19.60
CA ASN A 77 -7.01 -7.93 -20.96
C ASN A 77 -8.51 -8.06 -21.28
N PRO A 78 -9.37 -7.22 -20.65
CA PRO A 78 -10.81 -7.32 -20.79
C PRO A 78 -11.23 -7.02 -22.24
N GLU A 79 -12.14 -7.84 -22.77
CA GLU A 79 -12.70 -7.67 -24.12
C GLU A 79 -13.91 -6.74 -24.12
N ASP A 80 -14.67 -6.73 -23.02
CA ASP A 80 -15.89 -5.95 -22.82
C ASP A 80 -15.71 -4.86 -21.76
N ASP A 81 -16.57 -3.83 -21.78
CA ASP A 81 -16.58 -2.71 -20.84
C ASP A 81 -17.87 -2.62 -19.99
N ASP A 82 -18.58 -3.75 -19.86
CA ASP A 82 -19.78 -3.84 -19.05
C ASP A 82 -19.49 -3.68 -17.54
N ASP A 83 -20.53 -3.41 -16.76
CA ASP A 83 -20.42 -3.17 -15.32
C ASP A 83 -19.77 -4.34 -14.55
N ALA A 84 -20.04 -5.59 -14.95
CA ALA A 84 -19.48 -6.77 -14.30
C ALA A 84 -17.98 -6.91 -14.62
N THR A 85 -17.60 -6.68 -15.89
CA THR A 85 -16.20 -6.68 -16.31
C THR A 85 -15.41 -5.57 -15.62
N ASN A 86 -15.96 -4.36 -15.55
CA ASN A 86 -15.34 -3.24 -14.84
C ASN A 86 -15.16 -3.53 -13.34
N ALA A 87 -16.19 -4.07 -12.68
CA ALA A 87 -16.10 -4.46 -11.28
C ALA A 87 -15.03 -5.54 -11.04
N ALA A 88 -14.90 -6.49 -11.98
CA ALA A 88 -13.90 -7.54 -11.90
C ALA A 88 -12.47 -7.01 -12.08
N VAL A 89 -12.26 -6.11 -13.05
CA VAL A 89 -10.98 -5.43 -13.29
C VAL A 89 -10.57 -4.58 -12.09
N LEU A 90 -11.49 -3.83 -11.47
CA LEU A 90 -11.22 -3.06 -10.26
C LEU A 90 -10.79 -3.95 -9.09
N THR A 91 -11.45 -5.10 -8.92
CA THR A 91 -11.09 -6.09 -7.89
C THR A 91 -9.71 -6.68 -8.15
N TYR A 92 -9.40 -7.01 -9.40
CA TYR A 92 -8.06 -7.46 -9.82
C TYR A 92 -7.00 -6.39 -9.51
N ALA A 93 -7.25 -5.13 -9.85
CA ALA A 93 -6.34 -4.02 -9.58
C ALA A 93 -6.06 -3.85 -8.07
N SER A 94 -7.08 -3.98 -7.22
CA SER A 94 -6.92 -3.94 -5.75
C SER A 94 -6.05 -5.09 -5.22
N LYS A 95 -6.26 -6.31 -5.72
CA LYS A 95 -5.44 -7.47 -5.36
C LYS A 95 -4.00 -7.30 -5.83
N LEU A 96 -3.80 -6.80 -7.05
CA LEU A 96 -2.48 -6.53 -7.61
C LEU A 96 -1.75 -5.44 -6.80
N ALA A 97 -2.45 -4.38 -6.38
CA ALA A 97 -1.89 -3.34 -5.52
C ALA A 97 -1.41 -3.92 -4.18
N THR A 98 -2.14 -4.88 -3.61
CA THR A 98 -1.73 -5.58 -2.38
C THR A 98 -0.45 -6.38 -2.58
N VAL A 99 -0.35 -7.12 -3.70
CA VAL A 99 0.89 -7.83 -4.08
C VAL A 99 2.05 -6.85 -4.20
N LYS A 100 1.86 -5.75 -4.95
CA LYS A 100 2.89 -4.72 -5.15
C LYS A 100 3.32 -4.04 -3.85
N TYR A 101 2.40 -3.84 -2.92
CA TYR A 101 2.70 -3.30 -1.59
C TYR A 101 3.64 -4.21 -0.81
N TYR A 102 3.39 -5.52 -0.79
CA TYR A 102 4.28 -6.47 -0.13
C TYR A 102 5.62 -6.64 -0.87
N GLU A 103 5.63 -6.65 -2.21
CA GLU A 103 6.88 -6.64 -3.00
C GLU A 103 7.75 -5.43 -2.65
N GLY A 104 7.15 -4.23 -2.57
CA GLY A 104 7.87 -3.02 -2.18
C GLY A 104 8.54 -3.19 -0.81
N GLN A 105 7.82 -3.72 0.17
CA GLN A 105 8.40 -3.96 1.51
C GLN A 105 9.50 -5.02 1.51
N LEU A 106 9.35 -6.09 0.74
CA LEU A 106 10.32 -7.18 0.63
C LEU A 106 11.57 -6.82 -0.19
N THR A 107 11.48 -5.83 -1.08
CA THR A 107 12.59 -5.35 -1.93
C THR A 107 13.28 -4.10 -1.41
N THR A 108 12.69 -3.41 -0.42
CA THR A 108 13.31 -2.25 0.25
C THR A 108 14.63 -2.61 0.96
N THR A 109 14.99 -3.90 1.00
CA THR A 109 16.31 -4.41 1.39
C THR A 109 17.44 -4.12 0.39
N GLU A 110 17.19 -3.74 -0.86
CA GLU A 110 18.26 -3.52 -1.88
C GLU A 110 18.31 -2.13 -2.55
N VAL A 111 17.90 -1.05 -1.86
CA VAL A 111 18.41 0.30 -2.15
C VAL A 111 18.98 0.92 -0.87
N LYS A 112 20.01 0.28 -0.31
CA LYS A 112 20.97 0.92 0.60
C LYS A 112 22.39 0.40 0.38
N LYS A 113 22.90 0.56 -0.85
CA LYS A 113 24.35 0.80 -1.05
C LYS A 113 24.67 2.27 -0.76
N THR A 114 24.53 2.67 0.51
CA THR A 114 25.43 3.63 1.14
C THR A 114 25.28 3.52 2.65
N THR A 115 26.36 3.05 3.26
CA THR A 115 26.72 3.13 4.69
C THR A 115 25.74 2.54 5.72
N SER A 116 26.15 1.38 6.22
CA SER A 116 25.98 0.94 7.61
C SER A 116 26.04 2.09 8.61
N LYS A 117 24.87 2.56 9.03
CA LYS A 117 24.64 3.13 10.36
C LYS A 117 23.30 2.61 10.83
N THR A 118 23.26 1.96 11.99
CA THR A 118 22.06 1.84 12.83
C THR A 118 21.27 3.13 12.68
N PRO A 119 19.94 3.10 12.38
CA PRO A 119 19.19 4.34 12.26
C PRO A 119 19.46 5.13 13.52
N SER A 120 20.07 6.30 13.36
CA SER A 120 20.46 7.14 14.47
C SER A 120 19.25 7.30 15.37
N GLU A 121 19.42 7.37 16.69
CA GLU A 121 18.29 7.55 17.61
C GLU A 121 17.38 8.71 17.17
N LYS A 122 17.95 9.72 16.49
CA LYS A 122 17.25 10.83 15.85
C LYS A 122 16.28 10.39 14.76
N GLU A 123 16.66 9.47 13.88
CA GLU A 123 15.79 8.94 12.81
C GLU A 123 14.67 8.05 13.35
N LYS A 124 14.97 7.21 14.35
CA LYS A 124 13.95 6.39 15.03
C LYS A 124 12.93 7.29 15.72
N ARG A 125 13.41 8.34 16.40
CA ARG A 125 12.57 9.32 17.09
C ARG A 125 11.71 10.13 16.11
N LYS A 126 12.28 10.58 14.98
CA LYS A 126 11.51 11.25 13.90
C LYS A 126 10.34 10.40 13.42
N LYS A 127 10.58 9.14 13.06
CA LYS A 127 9.53 8.19 12.64
C LYS A 127 8.48 7.95 13.72
N LEU A 128 8.90 7.90 14.99
CA LEU A 128 7.99 7.74 16.11
C LEU A 128 7.06 8.96 16.26
N ILE A 129 7.59 10.18 16.16
CA ILE A 129 6.82 11.42 16.26
C ILE A 129 5.80 11.50 15.11
N GLU A 130 6.20 11.20 13.88
CA GLU A 130 5.28 11.13 12.73
C GLU A 130 4.15 10.13 13.00
N LYS A 131 4.47 8.93 13.49
CA LYS A 131 3.46 7.92 13.84
C LYS A 131 2.51 8.41 14.93
N MET A 132 3.02 9.07 15.99
CA MET A 132 2.19 9.61 17.07
C MET A 132 1.22 10.68 16.56
N PHE A 133 1.65 11.53 15.64
CA PHE A 133 0.82 12.57 15.03
C PHE A 133 -0.29 11.99 14.15
N TYR A 134 0.04 11.06 13.24
CA TYR A 134 -0.96 10.48 12.33
C TYR A 134 -1.89 9.47 13.01
N ALA A 135 -1.55 8.96 14.19
CA ALA A 135 -2.45 8.11 14.97
C ALA A 135 -3.60 8.89 15.62
N ASN A 136 -3.48 10.22 15.79
CA ASN A 136 -4.41 11.03 16.57
C ASN A 136 -5.04 12.18 15.75
N GLN A 137 -5.28 11.99 14.44
CA GLN A 137 -5.66 13.06 13.50
C GLN A 137 -6.89 13.90 13.92
N ASN A 138 -7.81 13.34 14.70
CA ASN A 138 -9.02 14.03 15.16
C ASN A 138 -8.78 14.99 16.36
N ASP A 139 -7.59 15.01 16.95
CA ASP A 139 -7.25 15.79 18.15
C ASP A 139 -5.89 16.54 18.03
N ASN A 140 -5.36 16.70 16.81
CA ASN A 140 -4.03 17.33 16.57
C ASN A 140 -3.96 18.82 16.97
N ALA A 141 -5.09 19.44 17.30
CA ALA A 141 -5.10 20.74 17.95
C ALA A 141 -4.89 20.54 19.46
N PHE A 142 -3.64 20.62 19.91
CA PHE A 142 -3.33 20.60 21.34
C PHE A 142 -4.22 21.58 22.12
N LYS A 143 -4.90 21.08 23.14
CA LYS A 143 -5.74 21.89 24.01
C LYS A 143 -4.89 22.47 25.12
N LEU A 144 -5.19 23.70 25.53
CA LEU A 144 -4.47 24.32 26.64
C LEU A 144 -4.64 23.48 27.91
N GLY A 145 -3.53 23.09 28.54
CA GLY A 145 -3.50 22.19 29.70
C GLY A 145 -3.47 20.69 29.35
N GLU A 146 -3.47 20.32 28.08
CA GLU A 146 -3.32 18.94 27.65
C GLU A 146 -1.90 18.43 27.93
N LYS A 147 -1.80 17.17 28.39
CA LYS A 147 -0.52 16.51 28.64
C LYS A 147 -0.42 15.23 27.82
N ASN A 148 0.54 15.13 26.92
CA ASN A 148 0.76 13.93 26.13
C ASN A 148 2.23 13.79 25.65
N ALA A 149 2.57 12.62 25.12
CA ALA A 149 3.92 12.31 24.66
C ALA A 149 4.33 13.09 23.39
N LEU A 150 3.37 13.47 22.55
CA LEU A 150 3.65 14.24 21.34
C LEU A 150 4.04 15.69 21.68
N ILE A 151 3.34 16.32 22.64
CA ILE A 151 3.67 17.65 23.16
C ILE A 151 5.09 17.64 23.75
N PHE A 152 5.45 16.59 24.49
CA PHE A 152 6.79 16.44 25.05
C PHE A 152 7.87 16.46 23.95
N GLU A 153 7.66 15.71 22.88
CA GLU A 153 8.59 15.69 21.74
C GLU A 153 8.61 17.01 20.95
N VAL A 154 7.46 17.68 20.80
CA VAL A 154 7.38 19.01 20.17
C VAL A 154 8.16 20.04 20.98
N GLN A 155 7.95 20.08 22.31
CA GLN A 155 8.70 20.97 23.21
C GLN A 155 10.21 20.73 23.08
N ARG A 156 10.65 19.47 23.02
CA ARG A 156 12.07 19.13 22.80
C ARG A 156 12.61 19.76 21.51
N ILE A 157 11.89 19.60 20.40
CA ILE A 157 12.31 20.13 19.11
C ILE A 157 12.29 21.65 19.12
N LEU A 158 11.30 22.28 19.72
CA LEU A 158 11.23 23.74 19.87
C LEU A 158 12.46 24.27 20.64
N ILE A 159 12.86 23.59 21.73
CA ILE A 159 14.08 23.91 22.48
C ILE A 159 15.32 23.74 21.60
N GLU A 160 15.42 22.64 20.85
CA GLU A 160 16.53 22.42 19.89
C GLU A 160 16.61 23.49 18.81
N LYS A 161 15.48 24.10 18.45
CA LYS A 161 15.38 25.20 17.48
C LYS A 161 15.48 26.59 18.13
N GLY A 162 15.81 26.66 19.42
CA GLY A 162 16.12 27.90 20.13
C GLY A 162 14.93 28.63 20.74
N GLU A 163 13.77 27.98 20.84
CA GLU A 163 12.63 28.53 21.58
C GLU A 163 12.75 28.23 23.09
N ALA A 164 12.29 29.15 23.92
CA ALA A 164 12.27 28.98 25.38
C ALA A 164 10.92 28.41 25.84
N VAL A 165 10.88 27.10 26.11
CA VAL A 165 9.70 26.40 26.65
C VAL A 165 10.09 25.37 27.70
N SER A 166 9.18 25.04 28.62
CA SER A 166 9.35 23.87 29.48
C SER A 166 9.29 22.57 28.67
N HIS A 167 10.05 21.57 29.11
CA HIS A 167 10.04 20.22 28.54
C HIS A 167 9.35 19.24 29.50
N ASP A 168 8.05 19.40 29.67
CA ASP A 168 7.23 18.71 30.67
C ASP A 168 6.06 17.90 30.06
N GLY A 169 5.87 18.01 28.74
CA GLY A 169 4.81 17.39 27.97
C GLY A 169 3.45 18.05 28.13
N LEU A 170 3.38 19.23 28.75
CA LEU A 170 2.14 19.96 29.05
C LEU A 170 2.00 21.19 28.13
N TYR A 171 0.93 21.24 27.35
CA TYR A 171 0.72 22.31 26.39
C TYR A 171 0.17 23.57 27.09
N ARG A 172 1.08 24.49 27.42
CA ARG A 172 0.80 25.78 28.07
C ARG A 172 0.91 26.95 27.08
N ILE A 173 0.58 28.16 27.55
CA ILE A 173 0.70 29.41 26.78
C ILE A 173 2.13 29.60 26.24
N GLU A 174 3.15 29.26 27.02
CA GLU A 174 4.55 29.29 26.57
C GLU A 174 4.80 28.36 25.37
N THR A 175 4.31 27.11 25.41
CA THR A 175 4.47 26.14 24.31
C THR A 175 3.71 26.60 23.07
N GLN A 176 2.50 27.11 23.23
CA GLN A 176 1.73 27.70 22.13
C GLN A 176 2.45 28.90 21.51
N THR A 177 3.02 29.78 22.33
CA THR A 177 3.72 30.99 21.87
C THR A 177 4.99 30.63 21.11
N ALA A 178 5.77 29.67 21.63
CA ALA A 178 6.94 29.13 20.94
C ALA A 178 6.58 28.47 19.61
N LEU A 179 5.46 27.73 19.56
CA LEU A 179 5.00 27.12 18.31
C LEU A 179 4.62 28.18 17.27
N LYS A 180 3.93 29.26 17.68
CA LYS A 180 3.63 30.42 16.81
C LYS A 180 4.89 31.11 16.30
N ASN A 181 5.88 31.31 17.17
CA ASN A 181 7.16 31.90 16.80
C ASN A 181 7.90 31.02 15.78
N PHE A 182 7.90 29.71 16.02
CA PHE A 182 8.48 28.74 15.11
C PHE A 182 7.78 28.77 13.74
N GLU A 183 6.45 28.73 13.71
CA GLU A 183 5.65 28.84 12.49
C GLU A 183 5.96 30.13 11.73
N ALA A 184 5.97 31.27 12.41
CA ALA A 184 6.32 32.56 11.82
C ALA A 184 7.74 32.58 11.24
N LYS A 185 8.74 32.02 11.95
CA LYS A 185 10.12 31.90 11.46
C LYS A 185 10.25 31.02 10.21
N ASN A 186 9.34 30.07 10.01
CA ASN A 186 9.36 29.13 8.90
C ASN A 186 8.35 29.50 7.78
N ASN A 187 7.80 30.72 7.82
CA ASN A 187 6.78 31.19 6.86
C ASN A 187 5.50 30.33 6.83
N LEU A 188 5.12 29.77 7.97
CA LEU A 188 3.85 29.05 8.17
C LEU A 188 2.81 29.96 8.82
N PHE A 189 1.54 29.53 8.83
CA PHE A 189 0.47 30.27 9.48
C PHE A 189 0.63 30.18 11.01
N PRO A 190 0.86 31.30 11.73
CA PRO A 190 1.24 31.27 13.15
C PRO A 190 0.01 31.15 14.07
N ASP A 191 -0.74 30.06 13.95
CA ASP A 191 -1.90 29.79 14.81
C ASP A 191 -1.55 29.01 16.08
N GLY A 192 -0.33 28.48 16.17
CA GLY A 192 0.20 27.73 17.30
C GLY A 192 -0.36 26.32 17.37
N LYS A 193 -0.88 25.77 16.27
CA LYS A 193 -1.39 24.41 16.22
C LYS A 193 -0.41 23.51 15.48
N LEU A 194 -0.24 22.30 16.00
CA LEU A 194 0.56 21.33 15.28
C LEU A 194 -0.28 20.75 14.14
N ASP A 195 -0.12 21.29 12.93
CA ASP A 195 -0.64 20.68 11.70
C ASP A 195 0.45 19.88 10.96
N ALA A 196 0.09 19.27 9.83
CA ALA A 196 1.01 18.44 9.06
C ALA A 196 2.19 19.24 8.47
N LEU A 197 1.99 20.53 8.16
CA LEU A 197 3.03 21.42 7.61
C LEU A 197 3.99 21.87 8.72
N THR A 198 3.47 22.25 9.88
CA THR A 198 4.25 22.59 11.07
C THR A 198 5.05 21.38 11.55
N LEU A 199 4.47 20.19 11.53
CA LEU A 199 5.19 18.96 11.87
C LEU A 199 6.36 18.68 10.91
N ASP A 200 6.13 18.76 9.61
CA ASP A 200 7.19 18.55 8.61
C ASP A 200 8.33 19.57 8.81
N ALA A 201 8.00 20.83 9.07
CA ALA A 201 8.98 21.87 9.38
C ALA A 201 9.75 21.59 10.69
N LEU A 202 9.09 21.07 11.72
CA LEU A 202 9.74 20.71 12.98
C LEU A 202 10.76 19.57 12.78
N LEU A 203 10.44 18.62 11.91
CA LEU A 203 11.25 17.41 11.68
C LEU A 203 12.29 17.54 10.56
N LYS A 204 12.37 18.70 9.89
CA LYS A 204 13.50 19.11 9.05
C LYS A 204 14.70 19.47 9.91
#